data_AF-A0AB38BIH8-F1
#
_entry.id   AF-A0AB38BIH8-F1
#
_cell.length_a   1.000
_cell.length_b   1.000
_cell.length_c   1.000
_cell.angle_alpha   90.00
_cell.angle_beta   90.00
_cell.angle_gamma   90.00
#
_symmetry.space_group_name_H-M   'P 1'
#
loop_
_entity.id
_entity.type
_entity.pdbx_description
1 polymer ?
#
loop_
_entity_poly.entity_id
_entity_poly.type
_entity_poly.pdbx_seq_one_letter_code
_entity_poly.pdbx_strand_id
1 'polypeptide(L)' 'MKKQRLNINTPAGWSAYAEKMNTKTFISEFGRQPRDYSEVTAWVNECVEAADALCDSETIEKHEAKLRTADGVRYWVTAL' A
#
# COMPACT_ATOMS: atom_id res chain seq x y z
N MET A 1 26.01 17.38 2.03
CA MET A 1 25.60 15.97 1.82
C MET A 1 24.63 15.90 0.64
N LYS A 2 24.98 15.19 -0.44
CA LYS A 2 24.06 15.01 -1.58
C LYS A 2 22.90 14.10 -1.14
N LYS A 3 21.65 14.58 -1.20
CA LYS A 3 20.46 13.73 -1.01
C LYS A 3 20.46 12.70 -2.16
N GLN A 4 20.86 11.47 -1.86
CA GLN A 4 20.74 10.36 -2.82
C GLN A 4 19.25 10.16 -3.08
N ARG A 5 18.81 10.46 -4.31
CA ARG A 5 17.43 10.21 -4.71
C ARG A 5 17.27 8.70 -4.83
N LEU A 6 16.43 8.10 -3.99
CA LEU A 6 16.03 6.71 -4.13
C LEU A 6 15.34 6.55 -5.50
N ASN A 7 15.84 5.65 -6.34
CA ASN A 7 15.15 5.29 -7.57
C ASN A 7 14.03 4.30 -7.25
N ILE A 8 12.84 4.82 -6.94
CA ILE A 8 11.67 4.02 -6.56
C ILE A 8 11.18 3.07 -7.67
N ASN A 9 11.67 3.22 -8.91
CA ASN A 9 11.38 2.32 -10.02
C ASN A 9 12.24 1.05 -10.01
N THR A 10 13.05 0.85 -8.96
CA THR A 10 13.85 -0.37 -8.76
C THR A 10 13.39 -1.06 -7.49
N PRO A 11 13.47 -2.41 -7.40
CA PRO A 11 13.11 -3.13 -6.18
C PRO A 11 13.86 -2.60 -4.95
N ALA A 12 15.18 -2.38 -5.06
CA ALA A 12 15.99 -1.84 -3.96
C ALA A 12 15.57 -0.43 -3.55
N GLY A 13 15.29 0.46 -4.51
CA GLY A 13 14.84 1.82 -4.20
C GLY A 13 13.43 1.87 -3.62
N TRP A 14 12.55 0.96 -4.04
CA TRP A 14 11.22 0.79 -3.45
C TRP A 14 11.31 0.26 -2.02
N SER A 15 12.11 -0.79 -1.77
CA SER A 15 12.32 -1.34 -0.42
C SER A 15 12.83 -0.28 0.55
N ALA A 16 13.86 0.49 0.15
CA ALA A 16 14.39 1.56 0.98
C ALA A 16 13.39 2.71 1.21
N TYR A 17 12.53 3.00 0.23
CA TYR A 17 11.46 3.97 0.40
C TYR A 17 10.38 3.47 1.37
N ALA A 18 9.95 2.22 1.21
CA ALA A 18 8.97 1.57 2.07
C ALA A 18 9.46 1.51 3.52
N GLU A 19 10.70 1.06 3.75
CA GLU A 19 11.33 1.04 5.08
C GLU A 19 11.27 2.42 5.73
N LYS A 20 11.74 3.45 5.02
CA LYS A 20 11.72 4.83 5.54
C LYS A 20 10.31 5.31 5.88
N MET A 21 9.33 5.03 5.03
CA MET A 21 7.96 5.48 5.24
C MET A 21 7.30 4.73 6.40
N ASN A 22 7.48 3.41 6.47
CA ASN A 22 6.95 2.58 7.55
C ASN A 22 7.53 3.01 8.91
N THR A 23 8.85 3.24 9.00
CA THR A 23 9.48 3.76 10.22
C THR A 23 8.93 5.13 10.61
N LYS A 24 8.72 6.02 9.64
CA LYS A 24 8.15 7.35 9.91
C LYS A 24 6.74 7.25 10.47
N THR A 25 5.90 6.38 9.89
CA THR A 25 4.53 6.17 10.36
C THR A 25 4.53 5.54 11.76
N PHE A 26 5.39 4.54 12.01
CA PHE A 26 5.55 3.95 13.34
C PHE A 26 5.89 5.01 14.40
N ILE A 27 6.84 5.90 14.13
CA ILE A 27 7.22 6.97 15.06
C ILE A 27 6.04 7.92 15.30
N SER A 28 5.25 8.22 14.27
CA SER A 28 4.06 9.06 14.40
C SER A 28 2.98 8.42 15.27
N GLU A 29 2.80 7.11 15.16
CA GLU A 29 1.79 6.35 15.91
C GLU A 29 2.16 6.20 17.39
N PHE A 30 3.41 5.79 17.66
CA PHE A 30 3.86 5.44 19.01
C PHE A 30 4.61 6.57 19.74
N GLY A 31 4.94 7.67 19.05
CA GLY A 31 5.69 8.79 19.63
C GLY A 31 7.13 8.45 20.04
N ARG A 32 7.69 7.32 19.57
CA ARG A 32 9.04 6.86 19.89
C ARG A 32 9.74 6.22 18.70
N GLN A 33 11.07 6.11 18.79
CA GLN A 33 11.86 5.32 17.84
C GLN A 33 11.58 3.81 18.02
N PRO A 34 11.58 3.03 16.93
CA PRO A 34 11.60 1.58 17.02
C PRO A 34 12.97 1.09 17.52
N ARG A 35 13.02 -0.10 18.12
CA ARG A 35 14.28 -0.75 18.55
C ARG A 35 15.13 -1.14 17.34
N ASP A 36 14.48 -1.69 16.32
CA ASP A 36 15.04 -2.06 15.04
C ASP A 36 13.92 -2.13 13.97
N TYR A 37 14.28 -2.42 12.73
CA TYR A 37 13.30 -2.51 11.64
C TYR A 37 12.39 -3.76 11.73
N SER A 38 12.77 -4.78 12.51
CA SER A 38 11.92 -5.96 12.70
C SER A 38 10.66 -5.62 13.50
N GLU A 39 10.76 -4.70 14.47
CA GLU A 39 9.61 -4.18 15.22
C GLU A 39 8.62 -3.44 14.31
N VAL A 40 9.14 -2.61 13.40
CA VAL A 40 8.31 -1.90 12.40
C VAL A 40 7.62 -2.90 11.48
N THR A 41 8.34 -3.94 11.05
CA THR A 41 7.80 -4.98 10.16
C THR A 41 6.70 -5.79 10.84
N ALA A 42 6.88 -6.18 12.10
CA ALA A 42 5.86 -6.88 12.88
C ALA A 42 4.58 -6.04 13.01
N TRP A 43 4.71 -4.76 13.36
CA TRP A 43 3.57 -3.84 13.45
C TRP A 43 2.85 -3.64 12.12
N VAL A 44 3.59 -3.48 11.00
CA VAL A 44 2.98 -3.37 9.67
C VAL A 44 2.20 -4.63 9.32
N ASN A 45 2.74 -5.82 9.63
CA ASN A 45 2.04 -7.08 9.38
C ASN A 45 0.75 -7.18 10.21
N GLU A 46 0.77 -6.81 11.50
CA GLU A 46 -0.44 -6.77 12.33
C GLU A 46 -1.51 -5.83 11.74
N CYS A 47 -1.10 -4.68 11.22
CA CYS A 47 -2.01 -3.73 10.57
C CYS A 47 -2.61 -4.30 9.27
N VAL A 48 -1.82 -5.02 8.47
CA VAL A 48 -2.28 -5.68 7.24
C VAL A 48 -3.24 -6.81 7.58
N GLU A 49 -2.91 -7.67 8.54
CA GLU A 49 -3.79 -8.77 8.98
C GLU A 49 -5.13 -8.24 9.53
N ALA A 50 -5.09 -7.16 10.31
CA ALA A 50 -6.31 -6.51 10.79
C ALA A 50 -7.15 -5.92 9.64
N ALA A 51 -6.51 -5.32 8.63
CA ALA A 51 -7.20 -4.80 7.45
C ALA A 51 -7.79 -5.93 6.58
N ASP A 52 -7.07 -7.03 6.42
CA ASP A 52 -7.52 -8.21 5.67
C ASP A 52 -8.70 -8.89 6.39
N ALA A 53 -8.67 -8.97 7.72
CA ALA A 53 -9.79 -9.49 8.51
C ALA A 53 -11.05 -8.62 8.42
N LEU A 54 -10.89 -7.30 8.22
CA LEU A 54 -12.02 -6.40 7.95
C LEU A 54 -12.52 -6.51 6.50
N CYS A 55 -11.70 -7.03 5.59
CA CYS A 55 -12.06 -7.34 4.22
C CYS A 55 -12.64 -8.76 4.11
N ASP A 56 -13.69 -9.05 4.88
CA ASP A 56 -14.49 -10.25 4.63
C ASP A 56 -15.00 -10.21 3.19
N SER A 57 -14.68 -11.26 2.44
CA SER A 57 -14.95 -11.42 1.00
C SER A 57 -16.43 -11.29 0.59
N GLU A 58 -17.35 -11.16 1.55
CA GLU A 58 -18.77 -10.90 1.33
C GLU A 58 -19.11 -9.43 1.06
N THR A 59 -18.24 -8.47 1.41
CA THR A 59 -18.55 -7.02 1.24
C THR A 59 -17.80 -6.36 0.09
N ILE A 60 -16.91 -7.08 -0.60
CA ILE A 60 -16.43 -6.62 -1.90
C ILE A 60 -17.55 -6.93 -2.90
N GLU A 61 -18.50 -6.01 -3.07
CA GLU A 61 -19.31 -6.00 -4.28
C GLU A 61 -18.32 -6.08 -5.45
N LYS A 62 -18.26 -7.25 -6.09
CA LYS A 62 -17.52 -7.42 -7.34
C LYS A 62 -18.18 -6.52 -8.36
N HIS A 63 -17.75 -5.27 -8.39
CA HIS A 63 -18.06 -4.36 -9.48
C HIS A 63 -17.28 -4.90 -10.68
N GLU A 64 -17.93 -5.79 -11.43
CA GLU A 64 -17.38 -6.29 -12.69
C GLU A 64 -17.24 -5.09 -13.63
N ALA A 65 -16.01 -4.57 -13.74
CA ALA A 65 -15.69 -3.58 -14.75
C ALA A 65 -15.74 -4.26 -16.12
N LYS A 66 -16.73 -3.89 -16.94
CA LYS A 66 -16.87 -4.37 -18.32
C LYS A 66 -16.34 -3.30 -19.27
N LEU A 67 -15.45 -3.71 -20.17
CA LEU A 67 -14.97 -2.85 -21.24
C LEU A 67 -16.07 -2.73 -22.30
N ARG A 68 -16.51 -1.51 -22.58
CA ARG A 68 -17.48 -1.20 -23.63
C ARG A 68 -16.85 -0.29 -24.68
N THR A 69 -17.43 -0.31 -25.89
CA THR A 69 -17.04 0.58 -26.99
C THR A 69 -18.26 1.35 -27.45
N ALA A 70 -18.13 2.68 -27.54
CA ALA A 70 -19.15 3.62 -28.03
C ALA A 70 -18.42 4.70 -28.81
N ASP A 71 -18.93 5.03 -30.00
CA ASP A 71 -18.33 6.00 -30.91
C ASP A 71 -16.83 5.75 -31.22
N GLY A 72 -16.42 4.47 -31.23
CA GLY A 72 -15.04 4.05 -31.47
C GLY A 72 -14.10 4.19 -30.26
N VAL A 73 -14.60 4.66 -29.12
CA VAL A 73 -13.81 4.87 -27.89
C VAL A 73 -14.12 3.76 -26.89
N ARG A 74 -13.08 3.22 -26.24
CA ARG A 74 -13.20 2.19 -25.19
C ARG A 74 -13.32 2.83 -23.81
N TYR A 75 -14.29 2.37 -23.03
CA TYR A 75 -14.54 2.84 -21.67
C TYR A 75 -14.83 1.67 -20.74
N TRP A 76 -14.39 1.77 -19.48
CA TRP A 76 -14.72 0.81 -18.43
C TRP A 76 -16.04 1.23 -17.76
N VAL A 77 -16.96 0.29 -17.64
CA VAL A 77 -18.25 0.50 -16.95
C VAL A 77 -18.35 -0.48 -15.81
N THR A 78 -18.62 0.01 -14.61
CA THR A 78 -19.06 -0.80 -13.48
C THR A 78 -20.58 -0.96 -13.58
N ALA A 79 -21.07 -2.19 -13.63
CA ALA A 79 -22.51 -2.44 -13.52
C ALA A 79 -22.94 -2.11 -12.08
N LEU A 80 -23.87 -1.16 -11.93
CA LEU A 80 -24.64 -0.91 -10.71
C LEU A 80 -25.85 -1.85 -10.67
#